data_AF-A0A3C1ZK01-F1
#
_entry.id   AF-A0A3C1ZK01-F1
#
_cell.length_a   1.000
_cell.length_b   1.000
_cell.length_c   1.000
_cell.angle_alpha   90.00
_cell.angle_beta   90.00
_cell.angle_gamma   90.00
#
_symmetry.space_group_name_H-M   'P 1'
#
loop_
_entity.id
_entity.type
_entity.pdbx_description
1 polymer ?
#
loop_
_entity_poly.entity_id
_entity_poly.type
_entity_poly.pdbx_seq_one_letter_code
_entity_poly.pdbx_strand_id
1 'polypeptide(L)'
;AGFWKGSALSFGLDVFAAAVSLGDTVQAIGKKGSGERDLCQTFVAINFAAVAPGEKVEAIVRGAVEDLLASTPDGGPDPVVYPGQRMRATRDENLAKGIPVDARVWKEILAL
;
A
#
# COMPACT_ATOMS: atom_id res chain seq x y z
N ALA A 1 -4.53 -7.64 15.95
CA ALA A 1 -4.18 -6.63 16.97
C ALA A 1 -3.70 -5.36 16.26
N GLY A 2 -4.53 -4.30 16.24
CA GLY A 2 -4.20 -3.05 15.55
C GLY A 2 -5.08 -1.85 15.91
N PHE A 3 -6.02 -2.02 16.85
CA PHE A 3 -7.12 -1.09 17.14
C PHE A 3 -6.68 0.37 17.30
N TRP A 4 -5.88 0.69 18.33
CA TRP A 4 -5.48 2.08 18.59
C TRP A 4 -4.33 2.56 17.71
N LYS A 5 -3.46 1.65 17.26
CA LYS A 5 -2.31 1.99 16.42
C LYS A 5 -2.74 2.42 15.02
N GLY A 6 -3.71 1.70 14.43
CA GLY A 6 -4.27 2.04 13.13
C GLY A 6 -5.00 3.39 13.17
N SER A 7 -5.83 3.64 14.20
CA SER A 7 -6.54 4.91 14.34
C SER A 7 -5.59 6.10 14.54
N ALA A 8 -4.55 5.95 15.36
CA ALA A 8 -3.56 7.00 15.56
C ALA A 8 -2.77 7.31 14.27
N LEU A 9 -2.38 6.28 13.51
CA LEU A 9 -1.69 6.46 12.23
C LEU A 9 -2.61 7.15 11.20
N SER A 10 -3.88 6.74 11.11
CA SER A 10 -4.86 7.35 10.21
C SER A 10 -5.05 8.84 10.51
N PHE A 11 -5.20 9.19 11.78
CA PHE A 11 -5.34 10.59 12.20
C PHE A 11 -4.08 11.41 11.91
N GLY A 12 -2.90 10.86 12.20
CA GLY A 12 -1.63 11.52 11.93
C GLY A 12 -1.42 11.80 10.43
N LEU A 13 -1.76 10.83 9.57
CA LEU A 13 -1.66 11.00 8.11
C LEU A 13 -2.65 12.03 7.57
N ASP A 14 -3.88 12.07 8.09
CA ASP A 14 -4.89 13.08 7.71
C ASP A 14 -4.41 14.50 8.01
N VAL A 15 -3.96 14.73 9.26
CA VAL A 15 -3.43 16.03 9.68
C VAL A 15 -2.19 16.41 8.87
N PHE A 16 -1.28 15.47 8.63
CA PHE A 16 -0.07 15.72 7.84
C PHE A 16 -0.39 16.11 6.39
N ALA A 17 -1.25 15.34 5.71
CA ALA A 17 -1.63 15.61 4.33
C ALA A 17 -2.35 16.95 4.18
N ALA A 18 -3.32 17.24 5.04
CA ALA A 18 -4.05 18.50 5.04
C ALA A 18 -3.14 19.70 5.35
N ALA A 19 -2.26 19.59 6.35
CA ALA A 19 -1.38 20.68 6.76
C ALA A 19 -0.34 21.05 5.68
N VAL A 20 0.28 20.05 5.03
CA VAL A 20 1.30 20.30 4.01
C VAL A 20 0.69 20.83 2.71
N SER A 21 -0.54 20.43 2.39
CA SER A 21 -1.26 20.90 1.18
C SER A 21 -2.13 22.14 1.41
N LEU A 22 -2.29 22.58 2.67
CA LEU A 22 -3.27 23.58 3.10
C LEU A 22 -4.71 23.24 2.67
N GLY A 23 -5.02 21.95 2.60
CA GLY A 23 -6.33 21.43 2.21
C GLY A 23 -7.19 20.98 3.39
N ASP A 24 -8.25 20.23 3.08
CA ASP A 24 -9.21 19.75 4.08
C ASP A 24 -8.82 18.42 4.71
N THR A 25 -9.11 18.29 6.01
CA THR A 25 -9.05 17.01 6.74
C THR A 25 -10.26 16.13 6.44
N VAL A 26 -10.18 14.84 6.77
CA VAL A 26 -11.32 13.90 6.69
C VAL A 26 -12.54 14.44 7.45
N GLN A 27 -12.32 15.06 8.62
CA GLN A 27 -13.39 15.71 9.37
C GLN A 27 -14.06 16.83 8.57
N ALA A 28 -13.28 17.69 7.91
CA ALA A 28 -13.81 18.82 7.13
C ALA A 28 -14.58 18.32 5.89
N ILE A 29 -14.04 17.33 5.18
CA ILE A 29 -14.69 16.69 4.04
C ILE A 29 -16.04 16.08 4.46
N GLY A 30 -16.07 15.35 5.57
CA GLY A 30 -17.31 14.73 6.08
C GLY A 30 -18.44 15.74 6.37
N LYS A 31 -18.10 16.99 6.70
CA LYS A 31 -19.08 18.07 6.93
C LYS A 31 -19.62 18.70 5.64
N LYS A 32 -18.90 18.60 4.51
CA LYS A 32 -19.32 19.20 3.23
C LYS A 32 -20.51 18.49 2.60
N GLY A 33 -20.71 17.20 2.88
CA GLY A 33 -21.86 16.43 2.38
C GLY A 33 -21.91 16.22 0.86
N SER A 34 -20.86 16.60 0.13
CA SER A 34 -20.77 16.53 -1.34
C SER A 34 -20.13 15.24 -1.89
N GLY A 35 -19.96 14.24 -1.02
CA GLY A 35 -19.20 13.01 -1.30
C GLY A 35 -17.71 13.15 -0.98
N GLU A 36 -16.92 12.13 -1.34
CA GLU A 36 -15.46 12.12 -1.13
C GLU A 36 -14.74 12.87 -2.26
N ARG A 37 -14.62 14.18 -2.11
CA ARG A 37 -13.92 15.09 -3.03
C ARG A 37 -12.99 16.01 -2.25
N ASP A 38 -12.10 16.72 -2.94
CA ASP A 38 -11.11 17.65 -2.35
C ASP A 38 -10.14 16.97 -1.37
N LEU A 39 -9.73 15.74 -1.69
CA LEU A 39 -8.82 14.95 -0.85
C LEU A 39 -7.39 15.51 -0.89
N CYS A 40 -6.71 15.44 0.25
CA CYS A 40 -5.29 15.76 0.35
C CYS A 40 -4.44 14.51 0.13
N GLN A 41 -3.41 14.61 -0.72
CA GLN A 41 -2.45 13.54 -0.98
C GLN A 41 -1.02 14.08 -0.91
N THR A 42 -0.13 13.31 -0.27
CA THR A 42 1.29 13.65 -0.17
C THR A 42 2.13 12.57 -0.83
N PHE A 43 3.07 12.98 -1.68
CA PHE A 43 4.02 12.10 -2.35
C PHE A 43 5.44 12.40 -1.83
N VAL A 44 6.15 11.36 -1.39
CA VAL A 44 7.52 11.48 -0.89
C VAL A 44 8.43 10.57 -1.70
N ALA A 45 9.47 11.14 -2.30
CA ALA A 45 10.52 10.41 -3.00
C ALA A 45 11.85 10.64 -2.29
N ILE A 46 12.55 9.55 -1.94
CA ILE A 46 13.85 9.62 -1.28
C ILE A 46 14.90 9.03 -2.21
N ASN A 47 15.85 9.85 -2.64
CA ASN A 47 17.03 9.39 -3.38
C ASN A 47 18.08 8.84 -2.40
N PHE A 48 18.00 7.55 -2.07
CA PHE A 48 18.94 6.93 -1.16
C PHE A 48 20.39 6.92 -1.70
N ALA A 49 20.56 6.90 -3.02
CA ALA A 49 21.90 6.91 -3.65
C ALA A 49 22.66 8.22 -3.40
N ALA A 50 21.97 9.30 -3.01
CA ALA A 50 22.59 10.55 -2.60
C ALA A 50 23.18 10.51 -1.19
N VAL A 51 22.81 9.52 -0.36
CA VAL A 51 23.17 9.47 1.07
C VAL A 51 23.83 8.16 1.52
N ALA A 52 23.79 7.10 0.69
CA ALA A 52 24.38 5.81 1.02
C ALA A 52 24.91 5.07 -0.23
N PRO A 53 25.99 4.25 -0.09
CA PRO A 53 26.47 3.41 -1.18
C PRO A 53 25.44 2.33 -1.57
N GLY A 54 25.11 2.24 -2.86
CA GLY A 54 24.06 1.33 -3.37
C GLY A 54 24.28 -0.13 -3.00
N GLU A 55 25.50 -0.66 -3.18
CA GLU A 55 25.82 -2.06 -2.86
C GLU A 55 25.57 -2.41 -1.39
N LYS A 56 25.85 -1.48 -0.46
CA LYS A 56 25.59 -1.68 0.97
C LYS A 56 24.10 -1.70 1.27
N VAL A 57 23.33 -0.82 0.62
CA VAL A 57 21.86 -0.80 0.76
C VAL A 57 21.26 -2.09 0.22
N GLU A 58 21.70 -2.55 -0.96
CA GLU A 58 21.25 -3.82 -1.53
C GLU A 58 21.58 -5.02 -0.64
N ALA A 59 22.77 -5.07 -0.05
CA ALA A 59 23.16 -6.14 0.86
C ALA A 59 22.27 -6.18 2.11
N ILE A 60 21.93 -5.01 2.68
CA ILE A 60 21.02 -4.90 3.83
C ILE A 60 19.62 -5.41 3.47
N VAL A 61 19.07 -4.94 2.33
CA VAL A 61 17.74 -5.35 1.87
C VAL A 61 17.70 -6.86 1.60
N ARG A 62 18.71 -7.38 0.90
CA ARG A 62 18.79 -8.80 0.56
C ARG A 62 18.86 -9.67 1.81
N GLY A 63 19.76 -9.34 2.75
CA GLY A 63 19.90 -10.11 3.99
C GLY A 63 18.61 -10.15 4.81
N ALA A 64 17.90 -9.02 4.93
CA ALA A 64 16.61 -8.97 5.64
C ALA A 64 15.52 -9.80 4.95
N VAL A 65 15.46 -9.78 3.61
CA VAL A 65 14.50 -10.58 2.84
C VAL A 65 14.81 -12.06 2.93
N GLU A 66 16.08 -12.45 2.81
CA GLU A 66 16.52 -13.84 2.93
C GLU A 66 16.21 -14.41 4.31
N ASP A 67 16.51 -13.66 5.39
CA ASP A 67 16.22 -14.06 6.77
C ASP A 67 14.71 -14.23 7.02
N LEU A 68 13.88 -13.29 6.54
CA LEU A 68 12.43 -13.39 6.63
C LEU A 68 11.91 -14.65 5.90
N LEU A 69 12.36 -14.89 4.67
CA LEU A 69 11.90 -16.02 3.87
C LEU A 69 12.40 -17.38 4.41
N ALA A 70 13.49 -17.39 5.19
CA ALA A 70 13.99 -18.57 5.88
C ALA A 70 13.24 -18.88 7.19
N SER A 71 12.31 -18.02 7.62
CA SER A 71 11.57 -18.21 8.87
C SER A 71 10.69 -19.47 8.84
N THR A 72 10.57 -20.13 10.00
CA THR A 72 9.69 -21.30 10.16
C THR A 72 8.22 -20.89 9.94
N PRO A 73 7.49 -21.53 8.99
CA PRO A 73 6.07 -21.27 8.80
C PRO A 73 5.25 -21.61 10.05
N ASP A 74 4.09 -20.96 10.20
CA ASP A 74 3.19 -21.15 11.34
C ASP A 74 2.34 -22.44 11.25
N GLY A 75 2.60 -23.29 10.25
CA GLY A 75 1.82 -24.49 9.96
C GLY A 75 0.56 -24.24 9.13
N GLY A 76 0.28 -22.99 8.77
CA GLY A 76 -0.80 -22.63 7.85
C GLY A 76 -0.48 -22.98 6.38
N PRO A 77 -1.48 -22.89 5.48
CA PRO A 77 -1.31 -23.17 4.06
C PRO A 77 -0.55 -22.07 3.31
N ASP A 78 -0.42 -20.89 3.91
CA ASP A 78 0.20 -19.72 3.30
C ASP A 78 1.72 -19.72 3.52
N PRO A 79 2.53 -19.48 2.47
CA PRO A 79 3.97 -19.33 2.63
C PRO A 79 4.31 -18.00 3.33
N VAL A 80 5.46 -17.99 4.01
CA VAL A 80 6.07 -16.75 4.51
C VAL A 80 6.43 -15.87 3.31
N VAL A 81 5.95 -14.62 3.33
CA VAL A 81 6.15 -13.66 2.24
C VAL A 81 6.44 -12.27 2.79
N TYR A 82 7.19 -11.47 2.04
CA TYR A 82 7.34 -10.04 2.33
C TYR A 82 6.22 -9.21 1.67
N PRO A 83 5.92 -8.00 2.20
CA PRO A 83 4.91 -7.11 1.62
C PRO A 83 5.19 -6.81 0.15
N GLY A 84 4.20 -7.04 -0.72
CA GLY A 84 4.31 -6.81 -2.16
C GLY A 84 4.85 -7.98 -2.99
N GLN A 85 5.41 -9.03 -2.37
CA GLN A 85 5.91 -10.21 -3.10
C GLN A 85 4.85 -10.85 -3.99
N ARG A 86 3.62 -11.00 -3.46
CA ARG A 86 2.49 -11.61 -4.17
C ARG A 86 2.00 -10.78 -5.36
N MET A 87 2.20 -9.46 -5.35
CA MET A 87 1.75 -8.58 -6.44
C MET A 87 2.44 -8.92 -7.78
N ARG A 88 3.72 -9.32 -7.74
CA ARG A 88 4.45 -9.73 -8.94
C ARG A 88 3.84 -11.00 -9.55
N ALA A 89 3.61 -12.02 -8.72
CA ALA A 89 2.99 -13.26 -9.15
C ALA A 89 1.59 -13.04 -9.74
N THR A 90 0.75 -12.25 -9.07
CA THR A 90 -0.58 -11.90 -9.58
C THR A 90 -0.50 -11.15 -10.91
N ARG A 91 0.45 -10.22 -11.07
CA ARG A 91 0.64 -9.49 -12.33
C ARG A 91 1.05 -10.43 -13.47
N ASP A 92 2.00 -11.32 -13.23
CA ASP A 92 2.49 -12.25 -14.25
C ASP A 92 1.40 -13.25 -14.67
N GLU A 93 0.59 -13.72 -13.72
CA GLU A 93 -0.57 -14.54 -14.00
C GLU A 93 -1.63 -13.79 -14.82
N ASN A 94 -1.96 -12.56 -14.43
CA ASN A 94 -2.93 -11.74 -15.15
C ASN A 94 -2.47 -11.41 -16.58
N LEU A 95 -1.16 -11.24 -16.81
CA LEU A 95 -0.60 -11.04 -18.15
C LEU A 95 -0.71 -12.31 -19.00
N ALA A 96 -0.54 -13.48 -18.40
CA ALA A 96 -0.59 -14.76 -19.11
C ALA A 96 -2.02 -15.26 -19.37
N LYS A 97 -2.93 -15.08 -18.40
CA LYS A 97 -4.28 -15.66 -18.39
C LYS A 97 -5.40 -14.63 -18.61
N GLY A 98 -5.06 -13.35 -18.68
CA GLY A 98 -6.02 -12.25 -18.63
C GLY A 98 -6.36 -11.82 -17.20
N ILE A 99 -6.89 -10.61 -17.06
CA ILE A 99 -7.26 -10.05 -15.75
C ILE A 99 -8.62 -10.64 -15.34
N PRO A 100 -8.71 -11.36 -14.21
CA PRO A 100 -9.99 -11.85 -13.71
C PRO A 100 -10.84 -10.68 -13.22
N VAL A 101 -12.09 -10.61 -13.67
CA VAL A 101 -13.08 -9.63 -13.22
C VAL A 101 -14.33 -10.39 -12.75
N ASP A 102 -14.87 -10.04 -11.58
CA ASP A 102 -16.12 -10.61 -11.09
C ASP A 102 -17.25 -10.32 -12.10
N ALA A 103 -18.00 -11.36 -12.49
CA ALA A 103 -19.02 -11.25 -13.52
C ALA A 103 -20.13 -10.23 -13.18
N ARG A 104 -20.43 -10.02 -11.89
CA ARG A 104 -21.40 -9.01 -11.45
C ARG A 104 -20.86 -7.60 -11.70
N VAL A 105 -19.60 -7.36 -11.32
CA VAL A 105 -18.92 -6.07 -11.57
C VAL A 105 -18.80 -5.81 -13.07
N TRP A 106 -18.46 -6.83 -13.87
CA TRP A 106 -18.39 -6.69 -15.32
C TRP A 106 -19.74 -6.31 -15.94
N LYS A 107 -20.84 -6.90 -15.46
CA LYS A 107 -22.19 -6.57 -15.90
C LYS A 107 -22.58 -5.14 -15.53
N GLU A 108 -22.22 -4.68 -14.34
CA GLU A 108 -22.45 -3.29 -13.92
C GLU A 108 -21.70 -2.31 -14.83
N ILE A 109 -20.43 -2.58 -15.15
CA ILE A 109 -19.63 -1.74 -16.07
C ILE A 109 -20.27 -1.66 -17.47
N LEU A 110 -20.77 -2.79 -18.00
CA LEU A 110 -21.42 -2.82 -19.32
C LEU A 110 -22.78 -2.09 -19.36
N ALA A 111 -23.36 -1.76 -18.20
CA ALA A 111 -24.64 -1.06 -18.08
C ALA A 111 -24.49 0.45 -17.80
N LEU A 112 -23.26 0.96 -17.66
CA LEU A 112 -22.93 2.39 -17.57
C LEU A 112 -23.08 3.08 -18.92
#